data_AF-A0A8J3JCR3-F1
#
_entry.id   AF-A0A8J3JCR3-F1
#
_cell.length_a   1.000
_cell.length_b   1.000
_cell.length_c   1.000
_cell.angle_alpha   90.00
_cell.angle_beta   90.00
_cell.angle_gamma   90.00
#
_symmetry.space_group_name_H-M   'P 1'
#
loop_
_entity.id
_entity.type
_entity.pdbx_description
1 polymer ?
#
loop_
_entity_poly.entity_id
_entity_poly.type
_entity_poly.pdbx_seq_one_letter_code
_entity_poly.pdbx_strand_id
1 'polypeptide(L)'
;MKLKLDLHDIFNRGQDIDRALNGIIQEAISKKATLVEIIPGKGSGQLKKRVLRFLDRRDIKPLYHRVEKDSRNFGRLFVHFRHK
;
A
#
# COMPACT_ATOMS: atom_id res chain seq x y z
N MET A 1 15.78 -1.05 1.30
CA MET A 1 15.12 -0.22 2.33
C MET A 1 13.64 -0.56 2.41
N LYS A 2 13.03 -0.50 3.60
CA LYS A 2 11.59 -0.71 3.82
C LYS A 2 10.90 0.61 4.16
N LEU A 3 9.72 0.84 3.58
CA LEU A 3 8.83 1.96 3.91
C LEU A 3 7.57 1.45 4.61
N LYS A 4 6.90 2.34 5.34
CA LYS A 4 5.67 2.04 6.08
C LYS A 4 4.65 3.16 5.86
N LEU A 5 3.41 2.79 5.56
CA LEU A 5 2.27 3.70 5.51
C LEU A 5 1.18 3.21 6.47
N ASP A 6 0.85 4.03 7.46
CA ASP A 6 -0.30 3.80 8.33
C ASP A 6 -1.49 4.63 7.84
N LEU A 7 -2.66 3.99 7.69
CA LEU A 7 -3.87 4.63 7.18
C LEU A 7 -4.93 4.83 8.26
N HIS A 8 -4.64 4.48 9.53
CA HIS A 8 -5.63 4.57 10.60
C HIS A 8 -6.13 5.99 10.83
N ASP A 9 -5.26 7.00 10.76
CA ASP A 9 -5.66 8.39 11.04
C ASP A 9 -6.53 9.03 9.94
N ILE A 10 -6.46 8.49 8.72
CA ILE A 10 -7.15 9.02 7.53
C ILE A 10 -8.21 8.05 7.00
N PHE A 11 -8.62 7.06 7.79
CA PHE A 11 -9.48 5.96 7.35
C PHE A 11 -10.83 6.40 6.75
N ASN A 12 -11.34 7.56 7.19
CA ASN A 12 -12.60 8.16 6.72
C ASN A 12 -12.41 9.25 5.66
N ARG A 13 -11.16 9.55 5.26
CA ARG A 13 -10.82 10.60 4.28
C ARG A 13 -10.36 9.96 2.98
N GLY A 14 -11.31 9.64 2.11
CA GLY A 14 -11.04 8.90 0.88
C GLY A 14 -9.96 9.51 -0.02
N GLN A 15 -10.01 10.84 -0.24
CA GLN A 15 -9.03 11.54 -1.06
C GLN A 15 -7.61 11.50 -0.45
N ASP A 16 -7.52 11.63 0.87
CA ASP A 16 -6.24 11.59 1.57
C ASP A 16 -5.62 10.19 1.53
N ILE A 17 -6.44 9.14 1.61
CA ILE A 17 -5.99 7.76 1.43
C ILE A 17 -5.35 7.58 0.05
N ASP A 18 -6.02 8.01 -1.01
CA ASP A 18 -5.52 7.83 -2.37
C ASP A 18 -4.24 8.67 -2.61
N ARG A 19 -4.17 9.88 -2.03
CA ARG A 19 -2.97 10.74 -2.07
C ARG A 19 -1.79 10.09 -1.33
N ALA A 20 -2.02 9.56 -0.13
CA ALA A 20 -1.00 8.90 0.67
C ALA A 20 -0.48 7.61 0.01
N LEU A 21 -1.39 6.82 -0.56
CA LEU A 21 -1.03 5.63 -1.33
C LEU A 21 -0.20 5.98 -2.56
N ASN A 22 -0.56 7.02 -3.31
CA ASN A 22 0.26 7.46 -4.44
C ASN A 22 1.64 7.95 -3.97
N GLY A 23 1.68 8.75 -2.91
CA GLY A 23 2.91 9.27 -2.33
C GLY A 23 3.90 8.17 -1.94
N ILE A 24 3.45 7.15 -1.19
CA ILE A 24 4.34 6.07 -0.73
C ILE A 24 4.86 5.21 -1.88
N ILE A 25 4.06 5.00 -2.94
CA ILE A 25 4.50 4.25 -4.12
C ILE A 25 5.57 5.03 -4.89
N GLN A 26 5.37 6.33 -5.11
CA GLN A 26 6.36 7.17 -5.78
C GLN A 26 7.65 7.28 -4.96
N GLU A 27 7.53 7.42 -3.64
CA GLU A 27 8.69 7.42 -2.73
C GLU A 27 9.45 6.09 -2.80
N ALA A 28 8.74 4.96 -2.83
CA ALA A 28 9.35 3.64 -2.96
C ALA A 28 10.16 3.49 -4.25
N ILE A 29 9.67 4.02 -5.36
CA ILE A 29 10.37 4.02 -6.65
C ILE A 29 11.60 4.93 -6.58
N SER A 30 11.42 6.18 -6.15
CA SER A 30 12.49 7.18 -6.05
C SER A 30 13.65 6.72 -5.17
N LYS A 31 13.33 6.14 -4.01
CA LYS A 31 14.32 5.66 -3.03
C LYS A 31 14.75 4.21 -3.26
N LYS A 32 14.32 3.58 -4.34
CA LYS A 32 14.54 2.14 -4.61
C LYS A 32 14.23 1.25 -3.40
N ALA A 33 13.14 1.54 -2.70
CA ALA A 33 12.67 0.72 -1.59
C ALA A 33 12.25 -0.66 -2.13
N THR A 34 12.64 -1.72 -1.44
CA THR A 34 12.35 -3.10 -1.86
C THR A 34 10.97 -3.56 -1.35
N LEU A 35 10.45 -2.91 -0.30
CA LEU A 35 9.22 -3.29 0.37
C LEU A 35 8.50 -2.05 0.93
N VAL A 36 7.19 -1.99 0.74
CA VAL A 36 6.28 -1.07 1.44
C VAL A 36 5.31 -1.89 2.28
N GLU A 37 5.25 -1.60 3.58
CA GLU A 37 4.20 -2.11 4.47
C GLU A 37 3.06 -1.09 4.54
N ILE A 38 1.86 -1.51 4.18
CA ILE A 38 0.65 -0.70 4.29
C ILE A 38 -0.22 -1.27 5.41
N ILE A 39 -0.62 -0.42 6.35
CA ILE A 39 -1.46 -0.78 7.50
C ILE A 39 -2.86 -0.15 7.33
N PRO A 40 -3.78 -0.83 6.62
CA PRO A 40 -5.18 -0.43 6.57
C PRO A 40 -5.97 -0.78 7.86
N GLY A 41 -5.44 -1.64 8.74
CA GLY A 41 -6.12 -2.05 9.96
C GLY A 41 -7.06 -3.25 9.82
N LYS A 42 -7.56 -3.74 10.97
CA LYS A 42 -8.31 -5.00 11.13
C LYS A 42 -9.85 -4.83 11.16
N GLY A 43 -10.37 -3.64 10.88
CA GLY A 43 -11.81 -3.36 10.98
C GLY A 43 -12.67 -4.14 9.97
N SER A 44 -13.75 -3.54 9.47
CA SER A 44 -14.69 -4.17 8.51
C SER A 44 -14.08 -4.63 7.17
N GLY A 45 -12.79 -4.40 6.95
CA GLY A 45 -12.06 -4.76 5.73
C GLY A 45 -12.29 -3.81 4.55
N GLN A 46 -13.13 -2.78 4.70
CA GLN A 46 -13.41 -1.82 3.63
C GLN A 46 -12.17 -1.03 3.22
N LEU A 47 -11.38 -0.55 4.19
CA LEU A 47 -10.13 0.15 3.89
C LEU A 47 -9.13 -0.76 3.18
N LYS A 48 -9.00 -2.03 3.60
CA LYS A 48 -8.18 -3.04 2.92
C LYS A 48 -8.64 -3.26 1.47
N LYS A 49 -9.95 -3.37 1.23
CA LYS A 49 -10.51 -3.49 -0.14
C LYS A 49 -10.18 -2.26 -0.98
N ARG A 50 -10.26 -1.04 -0.42
CA ARG A 50 -9.88 0.20 -1.12
C ARG A 50 -8.40 0.18 -1.52
N VAL A 51 -7.50 -0.16 -0.60
CA VAL A 51 -6.06 -0.27 -0.87
C VAL A 51 -5.79 -1.27 -2.00
N LEU A 52 -6.41 -2.45 -1.94
CA LEU A 52 -6.25 -3.46 -3.00
C LEU A 52 -6.76 -2.96 -4.37
N ARG A 53 -7.89 -2.25 -4.42
CA ARG A 53 -8.39 -1.62 -5.66
C ARG A 53 -7.44 -0.56 -6.20
N PHE A 54 -6.86 0.27 -5.33
CA PHE A 54 -5.85 1.25 -5.72
C PHE A 54 -4.62 0.57 -6.35
N LEU A 55 -4.11 -0.48 -5.72
CA LEU A 55 -2.93 -1.21 -6.21
C LEU A 55 -3.19 -1.92 -7.54
N ASP A 56 -4.45 -2.28 -7.84
CA ASP A 56 -4.83 -2.93 -9.10
C ASP A 56 -5.12 -1.97 -10.25
N ARG A 57 -5.02 -0.65 -10.03
CA ARG A 57 -5.16 0.32 -11.11
C ARG A 57 -4.08 0.13 -12.17
N ARG A 58 -4.43 0.34 -13.44
CA ARG A 58 -3.54 0.12 -14.60
C ARG A 58 -2.27 0.98 -14.58
N ASP A 59 -2.32 2.16 -13.98
CA ASP A 59 -1.20 3.08 -13.81
C ASP A 59 -0.30 2.73 -12.61
N ILE A 60 -0.80 1.96 -11.63
CA ILE A 60 -0.07 1.61 -10.40
C ILE A 60 0.49 0.19 -10.46
N LYS A 61 -0.27 -0.77 -11.00
CA LYS A 61 0.09 -2.19 -11.04
C LYS A 61 1.47 -2.47 -11.65
N PRO A 62 1.91 -1.79 -12.73
CA PRO A 62 3.22 -2.03 -13.32
C PRO A 62 4.40 -1.51 -12.48
N LEU A 63 4.15 -0.67 -11.47
CA LEU A 63 5.19 0.00 -10.68
C LEU A 63 5.82 -0.90 -9.62
N TYR A 64 5.24 -2.05 -9.34
CA TYR A 64 5.69 -2.96 -8.31
C TYR A 64 5.65 -4.42 -8.79
N HIS A 65 6.30 -5.32 -8.07
CA HIS A 65 6.42 -6.72 -8.47
C HIS A 65 5.24 -7.60 -8.02
N ARG A 66 4.90 -7.55 -6.72
CA ARG A 66 3.78 -8.33 -6.16
C ARG A 66 3.21 -7.71 -4.89
N VAL A 67 1.96 -8.06 -4.58
CA VAL A 67 1.33 -7.77 -3.28
C VAL A 67 1.23 -9.06 -2.49
N GLU A 68 1.64 -9.02 -1.24
CA GLU A 68 1.47 -10.09 -0.26
C GLU A 68 0.46 -9.63 0.79
N LYS A 69 -0.51 -10.50 1.07
CA LYS A 69 -1.48 -10.32 2.15
C LYS A 69 -0.96 -11.09 3.36
N ASP A 70 -0.77 -10.39 4.48
CA ASP A 70 -0.30 -11.04 5.70
C ASP A 70 -1.35 -12.05 6.20
N SER A 71 -0.96 -13.32 6.28
CA SER A 71 -1.80 -14.44 6.71
C SER A 71 -1.93 -14.54 8.23
N ARG A 72 -1.03 -13.89 8.98
CA ARG A 72 -1.00 -13.89 10.45
C ARG A 72 -1.58 -12.59 11.03
N ASN A 73 -1.40 -11.47 10.32
CA ASN A 73 -1.96 -10.17 10.68
C ASN A 73 -2.73 -9.55 9.51
N PHE A 74 -4.01 -9.91 9.38
CA PHE A 74 -4.88 -9.45 8.30
C PHE A 74 -5.01 -7.93 8.15
N GLY A 75 -4.58 -7.14 9.15
CA GLY A 75 -4.54 -5.68 9.10
C GLY A 75 -3.35 -5.10 8.34
N ARG A 76 -2.52 -5.93 7.70
CA ARG A 76 -1.33 -5.52 6.94
C ARG A 76 -1.34 -6.05 5.50
N LEU A 77 -0.69 -5.29 4.63
CA LEU A 77 -0.40 -5.63 3.25
C LEU A 77 1.04 -5.25 2.96
N PHE A 78 1.72 -6.06 2.16
CA PHE A 78 3.10 -5.81 1.74
C PHE A 78 3.16 -5.67 0.23
N VAL A 79 3.77 -4.59 -0.25
CA VAL A 79 4.01 -4.35 -1.68
C VAL A 79 5.49 -4.50 -1.93
N HIS A 80 5.86 -5.50 -2.72
CA HIS A 80 7.23 -5.85 -3.04
C HIS A 80 7.63 -5.18 -4.36
N PHE A 81 8.80 -4.55 -4.38
CA PHE A 81 9.37 -3.90 -5.56
C PHE A 81 10.62 -4.66 -6.01
N ARG A 82 10.86 -4.68 -7.33
CA ARG A 82 12.07 -5.25 -7.91
C ARG A 82 12.77 -4.15 -8.71
N HIS A 83 13.89 -3.68 -8.17
CA HIS A 83 14.78 -2.76 -8.88
C HIS A 83 15.82 -3.59 -9.63
N LYS A 84 16.17 -3.17 -10.84
CA LYS A 84 17.30 -3.71 -11.59
C LYS A 84 18.56 -2.94 -11.24
#